data_AF-A0A970KP20-F1
#
_entry.id   AF-A0A970KP20-F1
#
_cell.length_a   1.000
_cell.length_b   1.000
_cell.length_c   1.000
_cell.angle_alpha   90.00
_cell.angle_beta   90.00
_cell.angle_gamma   90.00
#
_symmetry.space_group_name_H-M   'P 1'
#
loop_
_entity.id
_entity.type
_entity.pdbx_description
1 polymer ?
#
loop_
_entity_poly.entity_id
_entity_poly.type
_entity_poly.pdbx_seq_one_letter_code
_entity_poly.pdbx_strand_id
1 'polypeptide(L)'
;KHNCEVEENHFLDIAKSNEMRNWFYNALENMNRLELFPKEYISQEKFAESNMVDWLCYPTELGREPDEIELMNIFEDPKYEFYLFRFRSDSDGWKEKGWMAGLAGPFKVDEIPTINSSGYTFSRFDEWDSKTPEEHFKDIINTVRGFYSFHD
;
A
#
# COMPACT_ATOMS: atom_id res chain seq x y z
N LYS A 1 14.99 -34.42 3.71
CA LYS A 1 15.17 -33.17 2.92
C LYS A 1 14.19 -33.25 1.77
N HIS A 2 13.05 -32.56 1.85
CA HIS A 2 12.19 -32.41 0.68
C HIS A 2 12.85 -31.35 -0.20
N ASN A 3 13.40 -31.79 -1.34
CA ASN A 3 13.96 -30.91 -2.36
C ASN A 3 12.79 -30.49 -3.25
N CYS A 4 11.99 -29.53 -2.79
CA CYS A 4 11.11 -28.81 -3.69
C CYS A 4 11.96 -27.75 -4.36
N GLU A 5 12.35 -28.00 -5.62
CA GLU A 5 12.68 -26.90 -6.52
C GLU A 5 11.41 -26.07 -6.63
N VAL A 6 11.42 -24.89 -6.01
CA VAL A 6 10.34 -23.93 -6.16
C VAL A 6 10.51 -23.36 -7.56
N GLU A 7 9.62 -23.77 -8.47
CA GLU A 7 9.56 -23.26 -9.84
C GLU A 7 9.50 -21.72 -9.83
N GLU A 8 10.23 -21.07 -10.72
CA GLU A 8 10.29 -19.59 -10.83
C GLU A 8 8.90 -18.95 -10.95
N ASN A 9 7.94 -19.68 -11.51
CA ASN A 9 6.54 -19.27 -11.63
C ASN A 9 5.89 -18.93 -10.28
N HIS A 10 6.25 -19.63 -9.19
CA HIS A 10 5.67 -19.35 -7.88
C HIS A 10 6.17 -18.03 -7.28
N PHE A 11 7.42 -17.63 -7.54
CA PHE A 11 7.91 -16.31 -7.09
C PHE A 11 7.23 -15.18 -7.85
N LEU A 12 6.93 -15.40 -9.13
CA LEU A 12 6.15 -14.47 -9.93
C LEU A 12 4.74 -14.26 -9.37
N ASP A 13 4.03 -15.35 -9.05
CA ASP A 13 2.68 -15.30 -8.50
C ASP A 13 2.62 -14.55 -7.15
N ILE A 14 3.60 -14.80 -6.27
CA ILE A 14 3.68 -14.12 -4.96
C ILE A 14 4.01 -12.63 -5.15
N ALA A 15 4.98 -12.27 -5.99
CA ALA A 15 5.35 -10.87 -6.23
C ALA A 15 4.24 -10.07 -6.93
N LYS A 16 3.38 -10.76 -7.69
CA LYS A 16 2.22 -10.17 -8.35
C LYS A 16 1.10 -9.81 -7.38
N SER A 17 0.84 -10.62 -6.36
CA SER A 17 -0.19 -10.36 -5.34
C SER A 17 0.09 -9.05 -4.61
N ASN A 18 -0.90 -8.15 -4.57
CA ASN A 18 -0.77 -6.87 -3.87
C ASN A 18 -0.59 -7.07 -2.36
N GLU A 19 -1.35 -7.98 -1.75
CA GLU A 19 -1.19 -8.32 -0.32
C GLU A 19 0.21 -8.88 -0.02
N MET A 20 0.72 -9.81 -0.83
CA MET A 20 1.92 -10.59 -0.47
C MET A 20 3.25 -9.99 -0.96
N ARG A 21 3.23 -9.07 -1.92
CA ARG A 21 4.45 -8.53 -2.57
C ARG A 21 5.48 -8.00 -1.58
N ASN A 22 5.09 -7.11 -0.68
CA ASN A 22 6.02 -6.51 0.29
C ASN A 22 6.49 -7.52 1.33
N TRP A 23 5.62 -8.41 1.80
CA TRP A 23 5.98 -9.51 2.71
C TRP A 23 7.03 -10.42 2.08
N PHE A 24 6.86 -10.75 0.80
CA PHE A 24 7.79 -11.58 0.06
C PHE A 24 9.13 -10.89 -0.18
N TYR A 25 9.11 -9.62 -0.58
CA TYR A 25 10.33 -8.81 -0.71
C TYR A 25 11.11 -8.78 0.61
N ASN A 26 10.45 -8.46 1.72
CA ASN A 26 11.05 -8.43 3.05
C ASN A 26 11.63 -9.80 3.45
N ALA A 27 10.91 -10.89 3.18
CA ALA A 27 11.39 -12.23 3.49
C ALA A 27 12.69 -12.56 2.71
N LEU A 28 12.74 -12.24 1.42
CA LEU A 28 13.94 -12.45 0.59
C LEU A 28 15.10 -11.55 1.02
N GLU A 29 14.84 -10.30 1.37
CA GLU A 29 15.84 -9.37 1.89
C GLU A 29 16.48 -9.92 3.18
N ASN A 30 15.66 -10.35 4.14
CA ASN A 30 16.13 -10.95 5.39
C ASN A 30 16.93 -12.25 5.19
N MET A 31 16.69 -12.96 4.09
CA MET A 31 17.46 -14.15 3.72
C MET A 31 18.69 -13.85 2.85
N ASN A 32 18.92 -12.60 2.45
CA ASN A 32 19.91 -12.19 1.45
C ASN A 32 19.72 -12.91 0.09
N ARG A 33 18.46 -13.05 -0.36
CA ARG A 33 18.06 -13.77 -1.59
C ARG A 33 17.26 -12.89 -2.57
N LEU A 34 17.51 -11.58 -2.60
CA LEU A 34 16.76 -10.63 -3.46
C LEU A 34 16.91 -10.91 -4.95
N GLU A 35 17.92 -11.68 -5.38
CA GLU A 35 18.05 -12.13 -6.77
C GLU A 35 16.91 -13.04 -7.23
N LEU A 36 16.12 -13.60 -6.30
CA LEU A 36 14.91 -14.36 -6.59
C LEU A 36 13.67 -13.49 -6.81
N PHE A 37 13.70 -12.20 -6.43
CA PHE A 37 12.54 -11.34 -6.56
C PHE A 37 12.38 -10.88 -8.02
N PRO A 38 11.20 -11.05 -8.65
CA PRO A 38 11.02 -10.63 -10.03
C PRO A 38 11.11 -9.11 -10.17
N LYS A 39 12.11 -8.66 -10.94
CA LYS A 39 12.47 -7.23 -11.07
C LYS A 39 11.35 -6.35 -11.58
N GLU A 40 10.42 -6.89 -12.34
CA GLU A 40 9.28 -6.13 -12.85
C GLU A 40 8.36 -5.62 -11.74
N TYR A 41 8.38 -6.24 -10.54
CA TYR A 41 7.61 -5.80 -9.37
C TYR A 41 8.39 -4.89 -8.43
N ILE A 42 9.59 -4.46 -8.81
CA ILE A 42 10.41 -3.50 -8.03
C ILE A 42 10.16 -2.09 -8.57
N SER A 43 9.18 -1.41 -8.00
CA SER A 43 8.98 0.03 -8.16
C SER A 43 8.28 0.58 -6.92
N GLN A 44 8.44 1.89 -6.67
CA GLN A 44 7.80 2.48 -5.50
C GLN A 44 6.28 2.43 -5.57
N GLU A 45 5.69 2.68 -6.74
CA GLU A 45 4.26 2.55 -6.97
C GLU A 45 3.73 1.17 -6.55
N LYS A 46 4.44 0.10 -6.91
CA LYS A 46 4.06 -1.27 -6.56
C LYS A 46 4.25 -1.58 -5.08
N PHE A 47 5.29 -1.06 -4.44
CA PHE A 47 5.47 -1.22 -3.00
C PHE A 47 4.46 -0.38 -2.20
N ALA A 48 4.11 0.81 -2.68
CA ALA A 48 3.08 1.65 -2.07
C ALA A 48 1.69 1.03 -2.21
N GLU A 49 1.35 0.47 -3.37
CA GLU A 49 0.10 -0.26 -3.58
C GLU A 49 0.00 -1.47 -2.64
N SER A 50 1.07 -2.27 -2.55
CA SER A 50 1.10 -3.42 -1.65
C SER A 50 0.97 -3.01 -0.18
N ASN A 51 1.60 -1.89 0.21
CA ASN A 51 1.46 -1.35 1.55
C ASN A 51 0.05 -0.82 1.85
N MET A 52 -0.61 -0.21 0.87
CA MET A 52 -2.02 0.21 0.99
C MET A 52 -2.94 -1.00 1.14
N VAL A 53 -2.73 -2.07 0.36
CA VAL A 53 -3.53 -3.30 0.48
C VAL A 53 -3.33 -3.99 1.82
N ASP A 54 -2.08 -4.11 2.30
CA ASP A 54 -1.78 -4.65 3.64
C ASP A 54 -2.51 -3.86 4.74
N TRP A 55 -2.54 -2.53 4.65
CA TRP A 55 -3.31 -1.68 5.56
C TRP A 55 -4.82 -1.95 5.48
N LEU A 56 -5.38 -2.04 4.27
CA LEU A 56 -6.81 -2.30 4.08
C LEU A 56 -7.24 -3.68 4.63
N CYS A 57 -6.34 -4.66 4.65
CA CYS A 57 -6.60 -5.97 5.23
C CYS A 57 -6.82 -5.95 6.76
N TYR A 58 -6.46 -4.87 7.47
CA TYR A 58 -6.73 -4.79 8.91
C TYR A 58 -8.25 -4.84 9.21
N PRO A 59 -8.69 -5.58 10.25
CA PRO A 59 -10.13 -5.70 10.58
C PRO A 59 -10.84 -4.40 10.92
N THR A 60 -10.09 -3.37 11.35
CA THR A 60 -10.61 -2.03 11.62
C THR A 60 -10.76 -1.16 10.36
N GLU A 61 -10.18 -1.62 9.24
CA GLU A 61 -10.25 -0.98 7.94
C GLU A 61 -11.25 -1.71 7.05
N LEU A 62 -10.84 -2.21 5.88
CA LEU A 62 -11.69 -3.01 5.00
C LEU A 62 -11.80 -4.47 5.48
N GLY A 63 -10.78 -4.97 6.19
CA GLY A 63 -10.70 -6.34 6.71
C GLY A 63 -10.40 -7.40 5.65
N ARG A 64 -10.03 -6.97 4.44
CA ARG A 64 -9.71 -7.81 3.28
C ARG A 64 -9.03 -6.99 2.18
N GLU A 65 -8.52 -7.66 1.16
CA GLU A 65 -8.11 -6.99 -0.08
C GLU A 65 -9.30 -6.28 -0.75
N PRO A 66 -9.10 -5.06 -1.28
CA PRO A 66 -10.10 -4.39 -2.11
C PRO A 66 -10.33 -5.15 -3.41
N ASP A 67 -11.54 -5.04 -3.97
CA ASP A 67 -11.84 -5.66 -5.26
C ASP A 67 -11.16 -4.89 -6.41
N GLU A 68 -11.03 -3.56 -6.27
CA GLU A 68 -10.25 -2.71 -7.18
C GLU A 68 -9.50 -1.62 -6.40
N ILE A 69 -8.29 -1.30 -6.87
CA ILE A 69 -7.44 -0.22 -6.35
C ILE A 69 -6.71 0.47 -7.52
N GLU A 70 -6.62 1.79 -7.49
CA GLU A 70 -5.99 2.59 -8.55
C GLU A 70 -5.16 3.72 -7.95
N LEU A 71 -3.95 3.93 -8.50
CA LEU A 71 -3.11 5.09 -8.15
C LEU A 71 -3.69 6.34 -8.80
N MET A 72 -4.04 7.33 -7.97
CA MET A 72 -4.71 8.55 -8.42
C MET A 72 -3.78 9.75 -8.45
N ASN A 73 -2.82 9.82 -7.53
CA ASN A 73 -1.80 10.86 -7.55
C ASN A 73 -0.56 10.46 -6.74
N ILE A 74 0.58 11.08 -7.05
CA ILE A 74 1.79 11.04 -6.23
C ILE A 74 2.01 12.46 -5.70
N PHE A 75 2.08 12.60 -4.37
CA PHE A 75 2.41 13.87 -3.72
C PHE A 75 3.87 13.84 -3.32
N GLU A 76 4.67 14.66 -3.99
CA GLU A 76 6.11 14.75 -3.79
C GLU A 76 6.46 15.96 -2.92
N ASP A 77 7.32 15.74 -1.94
CA ASP A 77 8.11 16.77 -1.28
C ASP A 77 9.61 16.44 -1.42
N PRO A 78 10.54 17.39 -1.16
CA PRO A 78 11.97 17.16 -1.35
C PRO A 78 12.59 15.98 -0.58
N LYS A 79 11.89 15.47 0.45
CA LYS A 79 12.33 14.37 1.33
C LYS A 79 11.41 13.16 1.25
N TYR A 80 10.13 13.35 0.92
CA TYR A 80 9.13 12.30 1.01
C TYR A 80 8.19 12.25 -0.19
N GLU A 81 7.76 11.04 -0.53
CA GLU A 81 6.68 10.79 -1.47
C GLU A 81 5.49 10.12 -0.75
N PHE A 82 4.28 10.51 -1.16
CA PHE A 82 3.04 9.87 -0.75
C PHE A 82 2.25 9.42 -1.97
N TYR A 83 1.60 8.27 -1.87
CA TYR A 83 0.89 7.64 -2.97
C TYR A 83 -0.59 7.57 -2.63
N LEU A 84 -1.40 8.37 -3.31
CA LEU A 84 -2.84 8.43 -3.11
C LEU A 84 -3.51 7.41 -4.03
N PHE A 85 -4.25 6.49 -3.42
CA PHE A 85 -5.06 5.50 -4.10
C PHE A 85 -6.54 5.81 -3.91
N ARG A 86 -7.33 5.39 -4.91
CA ARG A 86 -8.73 5.08 -4.68
C ARG A 86 -8.94 3.58 -4.68
N PHE A 87 -9.86 3.09 -3.86
CA PHE A 87 -10.18 1.68 -3.78
C PHE A 87 -11.69 1.46 -3.57
N ARG A 88 -12.19 0.26 -3.89
CA ARG A 88 -13.57 -0.14 -3.61
C ARG A 88 -13.68 -1.63 -3.27
N SER A 89 -14.80 -2.01 -2.66
CA SER A 89 -15.18 -3.41 -2.52
C SER A 89 -16.66 -3.62 -2.82
N ASP A 90 -16.96 -4.73 -3.48
CA ASP A 90 -18.31 -5.21 -3.80
C ASP A 90 -18.93 -6.04 -2.66
N SER A 91 -18.23 -6.22 -1.54
CA SER A 91 -18.75 -6.95 -0.39
C SER A 91 -19.87 -6.22 0.35
N ASP A 92 -20.71 -7.01 1.02
CA ASP A 92 -21.81 -6.51 1.83
C ASP A 92 -21.32 -5.50 2.87
N GLY A 93 -21.96 -4.33 2.91
CA GLY A 93 -21.59 -3.21 3.78
C GLY A 93 -20.62 -2.20 3.15
N TRP A 94 -19.82 -2.61 2.17
CA TRP A 94 -18.87 -1.74 1.47
C TRP A 94 -19.36 -1.29 0.09
N LYS A 95 -20.18 -2.10 -0.57
CA LYS A 95 -20.68 -1.81 -1.92
C LYS A 95 -21.33 -0.44 -2.05
N GLU A 96 -22.13 -0.04 -1.07
CA GLU A 96 -22.84 1.27 -1.06
C GLU A 96 -21.90 2.46 -0.82
N LYS A 97 -20.66 2.22 -0.37
CA LYS A 97 -19.64 3.27 -0.20
C LYS A 97 -18.96 3.66 -1.51
N GLY A 98 -19.02 2.80 -2.53
CA GLY A 98 -18.37 3.03 -3.81
C GLY A 98 -16.85 3.18 -3.67
N TRP A 99 -16.27 4.09 -4.45
CA TRP A 99 -14.85 4.40 -4.38
C TRP A 99 -14.54 5.26 -3.15
N MET A 100 -13.45 4.91 -2.46
CA MET A 100 -12.95 5.57 -1.24
C MET A 100 -11.46 5.90 -1.42
N ALA A 101 -10.87 6.65 -0.49
CA ALA A 101 -9.49 7.13 -0.60
C ALA A 101 -8.55 6.48 0.44
N GLY A 102 -7.34 6.16 0.01
CA GLY A 102 -6.26 5.67 0.86
C GLY A 102 -4.93 6.32 0.49
N LEU A 103 -4.08 6.58 1.48
CA LEU A 103 -2.78 7.19 1.27
C LEU A 103 -1.70 6.26 1.83
N ALA A 104 -0.72 5.88 1.01
CA ALA A 104 0.46 5.15 1.44
C ALA A 104 1.68 6.08 1.55
N GLY A 105 2.55 5.80 2.53
CA GLY A 105 3.74 6.58 2.83
C GLY A 105 3.69 7.29 4.18
N PRO A 106 4.57 8.29 4.43
CA PRO A 106 5.59 8.77 3.52
C PRO A 106 6.71 7.76 3.28
N PHE A 107 7.20 7.73 2.04
CA PHE A 107 8.42 7.04 1.65
C PHE A 107 9.53 8.07 1.50
N LYS A 108 10.72 7.82 2.04
CA LYS A 108 11.84 8.76 1.90
C LYS A 108 12.46 8.67 0.52
N VAL A 109 12.60 9.81 -0.15
CA VAL A 109 13.09 9.90 -1.54
C VAL A 109 14.46 9.23 -1.75
N ASP A 110 15.36 9.29 -0.77
CA ASP A 110 16.70 8.69 -0.84
C ASP A 110 16.74 7.19 -0.53
N GLU A 111 15.62 6.60 -0.09
CA GLU A 111 15.48 5.17 0.19
C GLU A 111 14.62 4.44 -0.86
N ILE A 112 13.97 5.17 -1.78
CA ILE A 112 13.11 4.60 -2.82
C ILE A 112 13.94 3.83 -3.88
N PRO A 113 13.53 2.63 -4.33
CA PRO A 113 12.33 1.88 -3.93
C PRO A 113 12.49 1.17 -2.58
N THR A 114 11.49 1.33 -1.71
CA THR A 114 11.47 0.74 -0.37
C THR A 114 10.05 0.32 0.03
N ILE A 115 9.98 -0.75 0.83
CA ILE A 115 8.75 -1.20 1.49
C ILE A 115 8.47 -0.44 2.80
N ASN A 116 9.38 0.42 3.25
CA ASN A 116 9.25 1.16 4.50
C ASN A 116 8.43 2.44 4.30
N SER A 117 7.16 2.43 4.72
CA SER A 117 6.24 3.57 4.60
C SER A 117 6.27 4.55 5.77
N SER A 118 7.23 4.43 6.68
CA SER A 118 7.38 5.31 7.87
C SER A 118 6.14 5.42 8.77
N GLY A 119 5.12 4.57 8.58
CA GLY A 119 3.98 4.41 9.48
C GLY A 119 2.76 5.32 9.27
N TYR A 120 2.66 6.12 8.20
CA TYR A 120 1.53 7.04 8.00
C TYR A 120 0.52 6.57 6.95
N THR A 121 0.53 5.27 6.63
CA THR A 121 -0.45 4.70 5.70
C THR A 121 -1.81 4.64 6.35
N PHE A 122 -2.83 5.16 5.66
CA PHE A 122 -4.14 5.38 6.26
C PHE A 122 -5.25 5.44 5.20
N SER A 123 -6.46 5.02 5.56
CA SER A 123 -7.66 5.09 4.72
C SER A 123 -8.74 5.99 5.29
N ARG A 124 -9.53 6.59 4.41
CA ARG A 124 -10.78 7.27 4.76
C ARG A 124 -11.91 6.76 3.87
N PHE A 125 -13.05 6.49 4.48
CA PHE A 125 -14.25 5.96 3.82
C PHE A 125 -15.24 7.06 3.38
N ASP A 126 -14.70 8.24 3.09
CA ASP A 126 -15.45 9.27 2.37
C ASP A 126 -15.53 8.88 0.89
N GLU A 127 -16.63 9.24 0.22
CA GLU A 127 -16.80 8.99 -1.21
C GLU A 127 -15.71 9.72 -2.03
N TRP A 128 -15.08 9.00 -2.96
CA TRP A 128 -13.97 9.52 -3.76
C TRP A 128 -14.35 10.81 -4.50
N ASP A 129 -15.49 10.82 -5.19
CA ASP A 129 -15.92 11.95 -6.03
C ASP A 129 -16.42 13.17 -5.22
N SER A 130 -16.46 13.08 -3.89
CA SER A 130 -16.88 14.19 -3.02
C SER A 130 -15.80 15.27 -2.84
N LYS A 131 -14.55 14.99 -3.21
CA LYS A 131 -13.36 15.83 -2.97
C LYS A 131 -12.34 15.68 -4.10
N THR A 132 -11.44 16.67 -4.24
CA THR A 132 -10.28 16.54 -5.13
C THR A 132 -9.20 15.64 -4.51
N PRO A 133 -8.25 15.11 -5.30
CA PRO A 133 -7.08 14.39 -4.77
C PRO A 133 -6.33 15.16 -3.67
N GLU A 134 -6.14 16.47 -3.83
CA GLU A 134 -5.46 17.33 -2.85
C GLU A 134 -6.24 17.47 -1.55
N GLU A 135 -7.57 17.51 -1.62
CA GLU A 135 -8.45 17.57 -0.45
C GLU A 135 -8.41 16.26 0.33
N HIS A 136 -8.50 15.10 -0.36
CA HIS A 136 -8.31 13.79 0.26
C HIS A 136 -6.95 13.68 0.95
N PHE A 137 -5.87 14.06 0.26
CA PHE A 137 -4.52 14.07 0.82
C PHE A 137 -4.43 14.89 2.11
N LYS A 138 -4.89 16.15 2.09
CA LYS A 138 -4.87 17.02 3.27
C LYS A 138 -5.66 16.44 4.43
N ASP A 139 -6.85 15.91 4.15
CA ASP A 139 -7.73 15.32 5.14
C ASP A 139 -7.13 14.10 5.81
N ILE A 140 -6.47 13.23 5.05
CA ILE A 140 -5.76 12.06 5.58
C ILE A 140 -4.56 12.51 6.42
N ILE A 141 -3.71 13.39 5.90
CA ILE A 141 -2.53 13.89 6.63
C ILE A 141 -2.92 14.58 7.95
N ASN A 142 -3.98 15.39 7.95
CA ASN A 142 -4.47 16.04 9.16
C ASN A 142 -4.98 15.03 10.18
N THR A 143 -5.64 13.96 9.73
CA THR A 143 -6.10 12.86 10.59
C THR A 143 -4.91 12.17 11.26
N VAL A 144 -3.91 11.77 10.47
CA VAL A 144 -2.72 11.07 10.97
C VAL A 144 -1.91 11.96 11.92
N ARG A 145 -1.68 13.24 11.57
CA ARG A 145 -1.00 14.20 12.46
C ARG A 145 -1.74 14.41 13.78
N GLY A 146 -3.06 14.48 13.72
CA GLY A 146 -3.92 14.53 14.91
C GLY A 146 -3.64 13.33 15.82
N PHE A 147 -3.71 12.11 15.29
CA PHE A 147 -3.42 10.88 16.05
C PHE A 147 -2.06 10.93 16.74
N TYR A 148 -0.98 11.27 16.04
CA TYR A 148 0.36 11.32 16.65
C TYR A 148 0.52 12.45 17.67
N SER A 149 -0.13 13.60 17.47
CA SER A 149 -0.07 14.73 18.41
C SER A 149 -0.78 14.45 19.75
N PHE A 150 -1.67 13.45 19.81
CA PHE A 150 -2.34 13.02 21.05
C PHE A 150 -1.55 11.95 21.84
N HIS A 151 -0.47 11.43 21.28
CA HIS A 151 0.34 10.35 21.89
C HIS A 151 1.75 10.81 22.31
N ASP A 152 2.03 12.11 22.25
CA ASP A 152 3.18 12.79 22.87
C ASP A 152 2.78 13.44 24.22
#